data_AF-A0A3B3BIY5-F1
#
_entry.id   AF-A0A3B3BIY5-F1
#
_cell.length_a   1.000
_cell.length_b   1.000
_cell.length_c   1.000
_cell.angle_alpha   90.00
_cell.angle_beta   90.00
_cell.angle_gamma   90.00
#
_symmetry.space_group_name_H-M   'P 1'
#
loop_
_entity.id
_entity.type
_entity.pdbx_description
1 polymer ?
#
loop_
_entity_poly.entity_id
_entity_poly.type
_entity_poly.pdbx_seq_one_letter_code
_entity_poly.pdbx_strand_id
1 'polypeptide(L)'
;MRALSNVQISTTPLGAFPELEERLRFKLQDAADTVLEKLNEKMCRLQSAKDAISNQLWSVQQLYEQNEASLDLQVVTERSSVTPSVADMLEWLQDAERHYRQQFLQRKVLLQMVAVRPDDLALLESVPGRWKSLACPDGEQRVTETLCRVSFFLELQ
;
A
#
# COMPACT_ATOMS: atom_id res chain seq x y z
N MET A 1 16.92 16.56 -4.24
CA MET A 1 16.80 18.00 -4.54
C MET A 1 17.69 18.82 -3.63
N ARG A 2 17.73 18.50 -2.32
CA ARG A 2 18.55 19.17 -1.32
C ARG A 2 20.06 19.08 -1.57
N ALA A 3 20.52 17.97 -2.16
CA ALA A 3 21.91 17.80 -2.57
C ALA A 3 22.37 18.88 -3.57
N LEU A 4 21.49 19.31 -4.49
CA LEU A 4 21.80 20.37 -5.45
C LEU A 4 21.81 21.75 -4.78
N SER A 5 20.90 22.01 -3.85
CA SER A 5 20.87 23.28 -3.08
C SER A 5 22.00 23.40 -2.06
N ASN A 6 22.56 22.28 -1.59
CA ASN A 6 23.66 22.26 -0.63
C ASN A 6 25.03 22.48 -1.30
N VAL A 7 25.13 22.32 -2.62
CA VAL A 7 26.36 22.54 -3.37
C VAL A 7 26.32 23.97 -3.92
N GLN A 8 27.20 24.83 -3.43
CA GLN A 8 27.45 26.12 -4.06
C GLN A 8 28.19 25.90 -5.38
N ILE A 9 27.47 25.65 -6.47
CA ILE A 9 28.07 25.32 -7.78
C ILE A 9 29.02 26.43 -8.24
N SER A 10 28.70 27.69 -7.92
CA SER A 10 29.54 28.86 -8.17
C SER A 10 30.93 28.83 -7.52
N THR A 11 31.11 28.10 -6.42
CA THR A 11 32.42 27.96 -5.74
C THR A 11 33.20 26.73 -6.19
N THR A 12 32.64 25.93 -7.08
CA THR A 12 33.28 24.75 -7.66
C THR A 12 33.80 25.04 -9.06
N PRO A 13 34.73 24.22 -9.61
CA PRO A 13 35.17 24.33 -11.01
C PRO A 13 34.02 24.23 -12.03
N LEU A 14 32.85 23.73 -11.61
CA LEU A 14 31.63 23.64 -12.43
C LEU A 14 30.92 25.00 -12.59
N GLY A 15 31.29 26.01 -11.80
CA GLY A 15 30.76 27.38 -11.91
C GLY A 15 31.14 28.07 -13.23
N ALA A 16 32.09 27.53 -13.98
CA ALA A 16 32.44 28.00 -15.33
C ALA A 16 31.37 27.67 -16.39
N PHE A 17 30.40 26.81 -16.07
CA PHE A 17 29.32 26.44 -16.97
C PHE A 17 28.05 27.24 -16.65
N PRO A 18 27.73 28.30 -17.40
CA PRO A 18 26.46 28.99 -17.26
C PRO A 18 25.31 28.00 -17.52
N GLU A 19 24.17 28.19 -16.83
CA GLU A 19 22.97 27.34 -16.93
C GLU A 19 23.09 25.90 -16.39
N LEU A 20 24.26 25.45 -15.93
CA LEU A 20 24.42 24.07 -15.44
C LEU A 20 23.44 23.74 -14.31
N GLU A 21 23.25 24.67 -13.38
CA GLU A 21 22.33 24.50 -12.25
C GLU A 21 20.87 24.32 -12.71
N GLU A 22 20.42 25.13 -13.68
CA GLU A 22 19.08 25.02 -14.27
C GLU A 22 18.89 23.69 -15.00
N ARG A 23 19.89 23.28 -15.79
CA ARG A 23 19.88 21.98 -16.48
C ARG A 23 19.84 20.80 -15.51
N LEU A 24 20.55 20.89 -14.38
CA LEU A 24 20.53 19.87 -13.33
C LEU A 24 19.18 19.81 -12.64
N ARG A 25 18.56 20.96 -12.33
CA ARG A 25 17.19 21.00 -11.80
C ARG A 25 16.21 20.35 -12.78
N PHE A 26 16.26 20.73 -14.05
CA PHE A 26 15.41 20.17 -15.09
C PHE A 26 15.58 18.65 -15.20
N LYS A 27 16.82 18.15 -15.29
CA LYS A 27 17.09 16.70 -15.34
C LYS A 27 16.61 15.95 -14.09
N LEU A 28 16.71 16.57 -12.92
CA LEU A 28 16.26 15.94 -11.69
C LEU A 28 14.72 15.88 -11.63
N GLN A 29 14.04 16.91 -12.11
CA GLN A 29 12.59 16.96 -12.21
C GLN A 29 12.08 15.90 -13.21
N ASP A 30 12.65 15.86 -14.41
CA ASP A 30 12.34 14.86 -15.44
C ASP A 30 12.53 13.41 -14.93
N ALA A 31 13.61 13.17 -14.19
CA ALA A 31 13.83 11.87 -13.55
C ALA A 31 12.80 11.56 -12.46
N ALA A 32 12.38 12.55 -11.68
CA ALA A 32 11.33 12.38 -10.67
C ALA A 32 9.98 12.06 -11.31
N ASP A 33 9.61 12.79 -12.37
CA ASP A 33 8.38 12.56 -13.13
C ASP A 33 8.36 11.16 -13.74
N THR A 34 9.46 10.71 -14.35
CA THR A 34 9.62 9.35 -14.87
C THR A 34 9.41 8.28 -13.78
N VAL A 35 9.91 8.52 -12.57
CA VAL A 35 9.74 7.59 -11.45
C VAL A 35 8.30 7.58 -10.95
N LEU A 36 7.65 8.75 -10.87
CA LEU A 36 6.25 8.86 -10.47
C LEU A 36 5.31 8.18 -11.47
N GLU A 37 5.59 8.28 -12.77
CA GLU A 37 4.83 7.58 -13.81
C GLU A 37 4.92 6.06 -13.63
N LYS A 38 6.13 5.50 -13.51
CA LYS A 38 6.33 4.07 -13.24
C LYS A 38 5.68 3.62 -11.93
N LEU A 39 5.64 4.50 -10.94
CA LEU A 39 5.00 4.22 -9.66
C LEU A 39 3.48 4.20 -9.81
N ASN A 40 2.92 5.09 -10.61
CA ASN A 40 1.49 5.12 -10.93
C ASN A 40 1.07 3.85 -11.67
N GLU A 41 1.84 3.38 -12.65
CA GLU A 41 1.59 2.10 -13.32
C GLU A 41 1.53 0.92 -12.33
N LYS A 42 2.48 0.86 -11.40
CA LYS A 42 2.49 -0.16 -10.34
C LYS A 42 1.28 -0.02 -9.41
N MET A 43 0.87 1.20 -9.09
CA MET A 43 -0.33 1.46 -8.30
C MET A 43 -1.60 1.01 -9.02
N CYS A 44 -1.71 1.20 -10.33
CA CYS A 44 -2.82 0.68 -11.12
C CYS A 44 -2.87 -0.86 -11.07
N ARG A 45 -1.72 -1.54 -11.21
CA ARG A 45 -1.65 -3.01 -11.08
C ARG A 45 -2.06 -3.48 -9.68
N LEU A 46 -1.60 -2.79 -8.64
CA LEU A 46 -1.99 -3.09 -7.26
C LEU A 46 -3.50 -2.88 -7.04
N GLN A 47 -4.06 -1.82 -7.61
CA GLN A 47 -5.50 -1.57 -7.59
C GLN A 47 -6.27 -2.70 -8.25
N SER A 48 -5.86 -3.13 -9.46
CA SER A 48 -6.50 -4.24 -10.16
C SER A 48 -6.45 -5.55 -9.36
N ALA A 49 -5.31 -5.85 -8.72
CA ALA A 49 -5.19 -7.02 -7.85
C ALA A 49 -6.13 -6.92 -6.63
N LYS A 50 -6.18 -5.74 -6.00
CA LYS A 50 -7.10 -5.46 -4.88
C LYS A 50 -8.55 -5.64 -5.29
N ASP A 51 -8.97 -5.04 -6.40
CA ASP A 51 -10.35 -5.11 -6.90
C ASP A 51 -10.73 -6.53 -7.32
N ALA A 52 -9.82 -7.28 -7.95
CA ALA A 52 -10.05 -8.68 -8.29
C ALA A 52 -10.31 -9.55 -7.05
N ILE A 53 -9.49 -9.39 -5.99
CA ILE A 53 -9.65 -10.15 -4.76
C ILE A 53 -10.92 -9.73 -4.02
N SER A 54 -11.22 -8.43 -3.91
CA SER A 54 -12.46 -7.94 -3.30
C SER A 54 -13.69 -8.50 -4.03
N ASN A 55 -13.67 -8.56 -5.37
CA ASN A 55 -14.77 -9.15 -6.15
C ASN A 55 -14.91 -10.65 -5.90
N GLN A 56 -13.80 -11.40 -5.84
CA GLN A 56 -13.82 -12.82 -5.53
C GLN A 56 -14.36 -13.08 -4.12
N LEU A 57 -13.92 -12.31 -3.12
CA LEU A 57 -14.45 -12.39 -1.76
C LEU A 57 -15.96 -12.17 -1.74
N TRP A 58 -16.44 -11.14 -2.45
CA TRP A 58 -17.87 -10.86 -2.55
C TRP A 58 -18.65 -12.01 -3.21
N SER A 59 -18.14 -12.55 -4.32
CA SER A 59 -18.77 -13.71 -4.99
C SER A 59 -18.82 -14.95 -4.10
N VAL A 60 -17.76 -15.22 -3.34
CA VAL A 60 -17.70 -16.35 -2.41
C VAL A 60 -18.64 -16.14 -1.22
N GLN A 61 -18.72 -14.92 -0.68
CA GLN A 61 -19.67 -14.58 0.38
C GLN A 61 -21.12 -14.77 -0.08
N GLN A 62 -21.46 -14.31 -1.28
CA GLN A 62 -22.79 -14.54 -1.86
C GLN A 62 -23.10 -16.03 -2.00
N LEU A 63 -22.15 -16.84 -2.48
CA LEU A 63 -22.33 -18.29 -2.57
C LEU A 63 -22.51 -18.94 -1.19
N TYR A 64 -21.76 -18.48 -0.18
CA TYR A 64 -21.90 -18.97 1.19
C TYR A 64 -23.29 -18.66 1.76
N GLU A 65 -23.74 -17.41 1.64
CA GLU A 65 -25.08 -16.97 2.07
C GLU A 65 -26.21 -17.76 1.38
N GLN A 66 -26.07 -18.04 0.08
CA GLN A 66 -27.04 -18.83 -0.68
C GLN A 66 -27.14 -20.30 -0.22
N ASN A 67 -26.08 -20.83 0.38
CA ASN A 67 -25.99 -22.21 0.84
C ASN A 67 -26.05 -22.35 2.38
N GLU A 68 -26.41 -21.28 3.10
CA GLU A 68 -26.41 -21.28 4.57
C GLU A 68 -27.25 -22.42 5.16
N ALA A 69 -28.40 -22.74 4.54
CA ALA A 69 -29.29 -23.80 4.99
C ALA A 69 -28.73 -25.23 4.79
N SER A 70 -27.73 -25.42 3.93
CA SER A 70 -27.09 -26.72 3.67
C SER A 70 -25.70 -26.85 4.29
N LEU A 71 -25.12 -25.75 4.75
CA LEU A 71 -23.79 -25.67 5.36
C LEU A 71 -23.89 -25.63 6.88
N ASP A 72 -24.04 -26.80 7.50
CA ASP A 72 -23.93 -26.91 8.96
C ASP A 72 -22.49 -26.61 9.43
N LEU A 73 -22.36 -26.16 10.68
CA LEU A 73 -21.10 -25.77 11.30
C LEU A 73 -20.05 -26.90 11.23
N GLN A 74 -20.47 -28.15 11.36
CA GLN A 74 -19.58 -29.31 11.25
C GLN A 74 -18.97 -29.40 9.84
N VAL A 75 -19.75 -29.14 8.79
CA VAL A 75 -19.30 -29.18 7.39
C VAL A 75 -18.33 -28.04 7.10
N VAL A 76 -18.60 -26.84 7.61
CA VAL A 76 -17.77 -25.66 7.35
C VAL A 76 -16.41 -25.73 8.05
N THR A 77 -16.33 -26.47 9.17
CA THR A 77 -15.11 -26.64 9.97
C THR A 77 -14.37 -27.96 9.71
N GLU A 78 -14.93 -28.85 8.88
CA GLU A 78 -14.30 -30.11 8.52
C GLU A 78 -13.01 -29.86 7.74
N ARG A 79 -11.93 -30.50 8.18
CA ARG A 79 -10.59 -30.39 7.58
C ARG A 79 -10.01 -31.78 7.35
N SER A 80 -9.18 -31.92 6.33
CA SER A 80 -8.42 -33.15 6.08
C SER A 80 -6.92 -32.90 6.15
N SER A 81 -6.13 -33.98 6.06
CA SER A 81 -4.66 -33.86 6.00
C SER A 81 -4.13 -33.11 4.76
N VAL A 82 -4.96 -32.95 3.73
CA VAL A 82 -4.59 -32.36 2.44
C VAL A 82 -5.47 -31.19 2.01
N THR A 83 -6.61 -30.97 2.69
CA THR A 83 -7.55 -29.89 2.39
C THR A 83 -7.88 -29.08 3.63
N PRO A 84 -7.71 -27.75 3.61
CA PRO A 84 -8.20 -26.88 4.67
C PRO A 84 -9.73 -26.90 4.76
N SER A 85 -10.27 -26.46 5.87
CA SER A 85 -11.73 -26.31 6.02
C SER A 85 -12.25 -25.12 5.19
N VAL A 86 -13.57 -25.07 4.99
CA VAL A 86 -14.21 -23.91 4.36
C VAL A 86 -13.98 -22.64 5.18
N ALA A 87 -14.06 -22.75 6.51
CA ALA A 87 -13.74 -21.64 7.42
C ALA A 87 -12.32 -21.12 7.21
N ASP A 88 -11.32 -22.00 7.15
CA ASP A 88 -9.91 -21.61 6.92
C ASP A 88 -9.75 -20.91 5.56
N MET A 89 -10.35 -21.46 4.50
CA MET A 89 -10.29 -20.86 3.16
C MET A 89 -10.91 -19.47 3.11
N LEU A 90 -12.05 -19.27 3.79
CA LEU A 90 -12.71 -17.98 3.91
C LEU A 90 -11.86 -16.98 4.71
N GLU A 91 -11.27 -17.42 5.81
CA GLU A 91 -10.35 -16.59 6.61
C GLU A 91 -9.16 -16.14 5.76
N TRP A 92 -8.51 -17.05 5.03
CA TRP A 92 -7.38 -16.72 4.18
C TRP A 92 -7.75 -15.75 3.06
N LEU A 93 -8.93 -15.89 2.48
CA LEU A 93 -9.42 -14.97 1.45
C LEU A 93 -9.68 -13.57 2.03
N GLN A 94 -10.26 -13.48 3.23
CA GLN A 94 -10.44 -12.22 3.93
C GLN A 94 -9.09 -11.57 4.30
N ASP A 95 -8.13 -12.35 4.77
CA ASP A 95 -6.79 -11.87 5.10
C ASP A 95 -6.06 -11.35 3.86
N ALA A 96 -6.20 -12.04 2.72
CA ALA A 96 -5.67 -11.58 1.44
C ALA A 96 -6.32 -10.26 1.01
N GLU A 97 -7.65 -10.15 1.03
CA GLU A 97 -8.36 -8.90 0.71
C GLU A 97 -7.87 -7.75 1.57
N ARG A 98 -7.83 -7.96 2.89
CA ARG A 98 -7.40 -6.97 3.87
C ARG A 98 -5.98 -6.50 3.59
N HIS A 99 -5.07 -7.44 3.30
CA HIS A 99 -3.69 -7.13 2.95
C HIS A 99 -3.63 -6.20 1.73
N TYR A 100 -4.22 -6.59 0.60
CA TYR A 100 -4.15 -5.78 -0.63
C TYR A 100 -4.83 -4.43 -0.46
N ARG A 101 -5.97 -4.37 0.23
CA ARG A 101 -6.69 -3.13 0.54
C ARG A 101 -5.84 -2.18 1.37
N GLN A 102 -5.19 -2.68 2.42
CA GLN A 102 -4.31 -1.88 3.27
C GLN A 102 -3.06 -1.40 2.49
N GLN A 103 -2.40 -2.31 1.77
CA GLN A 103 -1.20 -1.98 0.98
C GLN A 103 -1.50 -0.92 -0.08
N PHE A 104 -2.67 -0.99 -0.73
CA PHE A 104 -3.12 0.01 -1.69
C PHE A 104 -3.43 1.36 -1.01
N LEU A 105 -4.22 1.35 0.06
CA LEU A 105 -4.64 2.58 0.73
C LEU A 105 -3.45 3.36 1.31
N GLN A 106 -2.56 2.69 2.02
CA GLN A 106 -1.38 3.32 2.64
C GLN A 106 -0.47 3.96 1.59
N ARG A 107 -0.22 3.27 0.47
CA ARG A 107 0.59 3.80 -0.63
C ARG A 107 -0.10 4.95 -1.34
N LYS A 108 -1.40 4.83 -1.60
CA LYS A 108 -2.20 5.90 -2.22
C LYS A 108 -2.18 7.17 -1.39
N VAL A 109 -2.36 7.07 -0.07
CA VAL A 109 -2.27 8.21 0.85
C VAL A 109 -0.89 8.84 0.80
N LEU A 110 0.19 8.04 0.87
CA LEU A 110 1.55 8.55 0.79
C LEU A 110 1.78 9.37 -0.49
N LEU A 111 1.33 8.87 -1.65
CA LEU A 111 1.46 9.57 -2.94
C LEU A 111 0.59 10.82 -3.03
N GLN A 112 -0.64 10.77 -2.52
CA GLN A 112 -1.51 11.95 -2.46
C GLN A 112 -0.90 13.06 -1.62
N MET A 113 -0.26 12.73 -0.48
CA MET A 113 0.40 13.74 0.34
C MET A 113 1.57 14.44 -0.38
N VAL A 114 2.29 13.71 -1.23
CA VAL A 114 3.38 14.27 -2.05
C VAL A 114 2.81 15.15 -3.16
N ALA A 115 1.74 14.69 -3.82
CA ALA A 115 1.09 15.45 -4.89
C ALA A 115 0.49 16.79 -4.41
N VAL A 116 0.02 16.87 -3.17
CA VAL A 116 -0.54 18.11 -2.59
C VAL A 116 0.55 19.11 -2.19
N ARG A 117 1.78 18.65 -1.92
CA ARG A 117 2.91 19.49 -1.48
C ARG A 117 4.18 19.18 -2.26
N PRO A 118 4.22 19.48 -3.57
CA PRO A 118 5.36 19.16 -4.43
C PRO A 118 6.62 19.94 -4.03
N ASP A 119 6.46 21.13 -3.44
CA ASP A 119 7.58 21.98 -3.03
C ASP A 119 8.22 21.56 -1.69
N ASP A 120 7.59 20.64 -0.95
CA ASP A 120 8.13 20.11 0.30
C ASP A 120 9.22 19.06 0.02
N LEU A 121 10.44 19.56 -0.19
CA LEU A 121 11.62 18.75 -0.47
C LEU A 121 11.91 17.74 0.65
N ALA A 122 11.63 18.07 1.90
CA ALA A 122 11.84 17.16 3.02
C ALA A 122 10.86 15.99 2.96
N LEU A 123 9.58 16.28 2.64
CA LEU A 123 8.59 15.25 2.39
C LEU A 123 9.02 14.35 1.22
N LEU A 124 9.40 14.92 0.08
CA LEU A 124 9.81 14.18 -1.11
C LEU A 124 11.00 13.25 -0.84
N GLU A 125 12.00 13.72 -0.09
CA GLU A 125 13.17 12.92 0.29
C GLU A 125 12.85 11.81 1.29
N SER A 126 11.78 11.96 2.09
CA SER A 126 11.32 10.93 3.03
C SER A 126 10.52 9.80 2.35
N VAL A 127 9.95 10.05 1.15
CA VAL A 127 9.04 9.11 0.47
C VAL A 127 9.66 7.72 0.28
N PRO A 128 10.90 7.56 -0.20
CA PRO A 128 11.46 6.22 -0.41
C PRO A 128 11.60 5.43 0.89
N GLY A 129 11.95 6.09 1.99
CA GLY A 129 12.05 5.46 3.32
C GLY A 129 10.68 5.02 3.83
N ARG A 130 9.70 5.93 3.76
CA ARG A 130 8.31 5.65 4.15
C ARG A 130 7.66 4.58 3.28
N TRP A 131 7.95 4.58 1.98
CA TRP A 131 7.46 3.55 1.06
C TRP A 131 8.00 2.16 1.44
N LYS A 132 9.28 2.07 1.81
CA LYS A 132 9.89 0.81 2.28
C LYS A 132 9.26 0.33 3.58
N SER A 133 8.96 1.24 4.52
CA SER A 133 8.31 0.84 5.78
C SER A 133 6.90 0.30 5.58
N LEU A 134 6.19 0.69 4.50
CA LEU A 134 4.87 0.14 4.18
C LEU A 134 4.89 -1.34 3.73
N ALA A 135 6.06 -1.86 3.32
CA ALA A 135 6.19 -3.25 2.89
C ALA A 135 6.14 -4.25 4.06
N CYS A 136 6.42 -3.80 5.28
CA CYS A 136 6.34 -4.59 6.49
C CYS A 136 5.43 -3.84 7.47
N PRO A 137 4.12 -4.17 7.56
CA PRO A 137 3.26 -3.53 8.54
C PRO A 137 3.84 -3.78 9.93
N ASP A 138 4.02 -2.70 10.68
CA ASP A 138 4.51 -2.75 12.04
C ASP A 138 3.61 -3.69 12.88
N GLY A 139 4.22 -4.49 13.76
CA GLY A 139 3.49 -5.37 14.66
C GLY A 139 2.45 -4.60 15.48
N GLU A 140 2.73 -3.34 15.81
CA GLU A 140 1.79 -2.44 16.51
C GLU A 140 0.51 -2.15 15.71
N GLN A 141 0.60 -2.00 14.39
CA GLN A 141 -0.57 -1.74 13.54
C GLN A 141 -1.50 -2.97 13.54
N ARG A 142 -0.92 -4.16 13.53
CA ARG A 142 -1.66 -5.43 13.60
C ARG A 142 -2.29 -5.63 14.97
N VAL A 143 -1.57 -5.32 16.05
CA VAL A 143 -2.11 -5.34 17.43
C VAL A 143 -3.26 -4.37 17.58
N THR A 144 -3.12 -3.13 17.09
CA THR A 144 -4.17 -2.11 17.16
C THR A 144 -5.43 -2.56 16.43
N GLU A 145 -5.29 -3.12 15.23
CA GLU A 145 -6.44 -3.59 14.46
C GLU A 145 -7.14 -4.79 15.12
N THR A 146 -6.38 -5.71 15.74
CA THR A 146 -6.96 -6.78 16.55
C THR A 146 -7.67 -6.23 17.78
N LEU A 147 -7.10 -5.26 18.49
CA LEU A 147 -7.74 -4.64 19.65
C LEU A 147 -9.03 -3.91 19.26
N CYS A 148 -9.07 -3.22 18.11
CA CYS A 148 -10.30 -2.61 17.60
C CYS A 148 -11.38 -3.65 17.22
N ARG A 149 -10.99 -4.82 16.71
CA ARG A 149 -11.92 -5.92 16.47
C ARG A 149 -12.48 -6.47 17.77
N VAL A 150 -11.64 -6.65 18.78
CA VAL A 150 -12.05 -7.17 20.09
C VAL A 150 -12.91 -6.16 20.84
N SER A 151 -12.61 -4.85 20.76
CA SER A 151 -13.43 -3.82 21.41
C SER A 151 -14.87 -3.81 20.89
N PHE A 152 -15.08 -4.07 19.59
CA PHE A 152 -16.44 -4.21 19.03
C PHE A 152 -17.26 -5.33 19.71
N PHE A 153 -16.62 -6.44 20.09
CA PHE A 153 -17.30 -7.52 20.83
C PHE A 153 -17.49 -7.20 22.32
N LEU A 154 -16.72 -6.26 22.87
CA LEU A 154 -16.83 -5.83 24.26
C LEU A 154 -17.85 -4.70 24.46
N GLU A 155 -18.17 -3.92 23.42
CA GLU A 155 -19.19 -2.86 23.45
C GLU A 155 -20.65 -3.39 23.38
N LEU A 156 -20.83 -4.69 23.15
CA LEU A 156 -22.15 -5.36 23.08
C LEU A 156 -22.61 -6.00 24.40
N GLN A 157 -21.96 -5.69 25.53
CA GLN A 157 -22.39 -6.05 26.89
C GLN A 157 -22.95 -4.84 27.64
#